data_AF-A0AAU3D8N2-F1
#
_entry.id   AF-A0AAU3D8N2-F1
#
_cell.length_a   1.000
_cell.length_b   1.000
_cell.length_c   1.000
_cell.angle_alpha   90.00
_cell.angle_beta   90.00
_cell.angle_gamma   90.00
#
_symmetry.space_group_name_H-M   'P 1'
#
loop_
_entity.id
_entity.type
_entity.pdbx_description
1 polymer ?
#
loop_
_entity_poly.entity_id
_entity_poly.type
_entity_poly.pdbx_seq_one_letter_code
_entity_poly.pdbx_strand_id
1 'polypeptide(L)'
;MAATTEKRAPDDVARVIARNAVPDVTEALELMRLQGPIKVGDVQDNDGTVLITLRSGDAYEFARWVRMRAPRKETSGRNHG
;
A
#
# COMPACT_ATOMS: atom_id res chain seq x y z
N MET A 1 -27.72 2.51 27.40
CA MET A 1 -26.26 2.54 27.16
C MET A 1 -26.05 2.99 25.73
N ALA A 2 -25.66 4.25 25.54
CA ALA A 2 -25.36 4.78 24.21
C ALA A 2 -24.02 4.19 23.76
N ALA A 3 -24.04 3.32 22.74
CA ALA A 3 -22.83 3.03 21.98
C ALA A 3 -22.57 4.27 21.12
N THR A 4 -21.75 5.19 21.62
CA THR A 4 -21.18 6.26 20.80
C THR A 4 -20.28 5.58 19.78
N THR A 5 -20.80 5.36 18.59
CA THR A 5 -20.00 5.03 17.42
C THR A 5 -19.13 6.25 17.14
N GLU A 6 -17.97 6.32 17.76
CA GLU A 6 -16.88 7.18 17.33
C GLU A 6 -16.58 6.78 15.88
N LYS A 7 -17.14 7.54 14.94
CA LYS A 7 -16.74 7.50 13.53
C LYS A 7 -15.24 7.78 13.54
N ARG A 8 -14.42 6.75 13.38
CA ARG A 8 -12.97 6.90 13.23
C ARG A 8 -12.71 7.93 12.13
N ALA A 9 -11.79 8.86 12.36
CA ALA A 9 -11.45 9.84 11.36
C ALA A 9 -11.01 9.09 10.07
N PRO A 10 -11.36 9.58 8.86
CA PRO A 10 -10.95 8.94 7.61
C PRO A 10 -9.46 8.59 7.57
N ASP A 11 -8.62 9.45 8.15
CA ASP A 11 -7.18 9.27 8.25
C ASP A 11 -6.78 8.07 9.14
N ASP A 12 -7.51 7.83 10.23
CA ASP A 12 -7.28 6.66 11.09
C ASP A 12 -7.61 5.37 10.35
N VAL A 13 -8.67 5.39 9.53
CA VAL A 13 -9.05 4.26 8.69
C VAL A 13 -7.98 4.00 7.64
N ALA A 14 -7.52 5.03 6.93
CA ALA A 14 -6.48 4.93 5.92
C ALA A 14 -5.16 4.37 6.48
N ARG A 15 -4.75 4.84 7.66
CA ARG A 15 -3.55 4.35 8.36
C ARG A 15 -3.68 2.90 8.79
N VAL A 16 -4.86 2.49 9.28
CA VAL A 16 -5.13 1.10 9.63
C VAL A 16 -5.06 0.19 8.40
N ILE A 17 -5.64 0.63 7.26
CA ILE A 17 -5.56 -0.12 6.00
C ILE A 17 -4.11 -0.31 5.57
N ALA A 18 -3.30 0.75 5.58
CA ALA A 18 -1.88 0.66 5.23
C ALA A 18 -1.12 -0.29 6.17
N ARG A 19 -1.38 -0.24 7.47
CA ARG A 19 -0.78 -1.17 8.43
C ARG A 19 -1.17 -2.63 8.15
N ASN A 20 -2.42 -2.87 7.79
CA ASN A 20 -2.92 -4.20 7.48
C ASN A 20 -2.36 -4.75 6.15
N ALA A 21 -1.89 -3.89 5.25
CA ALA A 21 -1.23 -4.31 4.02
C ALA A 21 0.25 -4.70 4.20
N VAL A 22 0.88 -4.38 5.34
CA VAL A 22 2.30 -4.70 5.60
C VAL A 22 2.60 -6.20 5.51
N PRO A 23 1.80 -7.12 6.07
CA PRO A 23 2.01 -8.56 5.93
C PRO A 23 1.99 -9.02 4.47
N ASP A 24 1.02 -8.56 3.67
CA ASP A 24 0.90 -8.93 2.25
C ASP A 24 2.12 -8.43 1.45
N VAL A 25 2.58 -7.21 1.75
CA VAL A 25 3.79 -6.65 1.16
C VAL A 25 5.03 -7.43 1.58
N THR A 26 5.09 -7.89 2.83
CA THR A 26 6.19 -8.71 3.35
C THR A 26 6.24 -10.06 2.62
N GLU A 27 5.10 -10.73 2.49
CA GLU A 27 4.99 -11.99 1.74
C GLU A 27 5.43 -11.81 0.27
N ALA A 28 5.04 -10.70 -0.37
CA ALA A 28 5.47 -10.39 -1.73
C ALA A 28 7.01 -10.27 -1.85
N LEU A 29 7.67 -9.65 -0.88
CA LEU A 29 9.13 -9.59 -0.85
C LEU A 29 9.76 -10.97 -0.63
N GLU A 30 9.19 -11.78 0.27
CA GLU A 30 9.67 -13.15 0.54
C GLU A 30 9.56 -14.05 -0.69
N LEU A 31 8.45 -13.98 -1.44
CA LEU A 31 8.27 -14.72 -2.70
C LEU A 31 9.35 -14.38 -3.73
N MET A 32 9.85 -13.14 -3.73
CA MET A 32 10.95 -12.69 -4.59
C MET A 32 12.32 -12.86 -3.96
N ARG A 33 12.41 -13.40 -2.73
CA ARG A 33 13.63 -13.52 -1.92
C ARG A 33 14.34 -12.18 -1.72
N LEU A 34 13.57 -11.09 -1.61
CA LEU A 34 14.05 -9.75 -1.36
C LEU A 34 13.97 -9.40 0.12
N GLN A 35 14.86 -8.52 0.57
CA GLN A 35 14.86 -7.99 1.94
C GLN A 35 15.00 -6.48 1.90
N GLY A 36 14.16 -5.79 2.67
CA GLY A 36 14.22 -4.34 2.82
C GLY A 36 13.34 -3.86 3.96
N PRO A 37 13.67 -2.72 4.59
CA PRO A 37 12.81 -2.16 5.62
C PRO A 37 11.47 -1.72 5.02
N ILE A 38 10.39 -2.10 5.69
CA ILE A 38 9.02 -1.68 5.37
C ILE A 38 8.56 -0.68 6.43
N LYS A 39 7.92 0.40 6.01
CA LYS A 39 7.34 1.42 6.87
C LYS A 39 5.93 1.76 6.41
N VAL A 40 5.03 1.97 7.37
CA VAL A 40 3.78 2.67 7.09
C VAL A 40 4.13 4.16 6.98
N GLY A 41 3.82 4.76 5.83
CA GLY A 41 4.06 6.17 5.57
C GLY A 41 2.89 7.04 6.03
N ASP A 42 2.84 8.25 5.50
CA ASP A 42 1.76 9.19 5.78
C ASP A 42 0.47 8.81 5.07
N VAL A 43 -0.62 9.42 5.53
CA VAL A 43 -1.91 9.42 4.83
C VAL A 43 -1.93 10.62 3.89
N GLN A 44 -2.20 10.40 2.62
CA GLN A 44 -2.36 11.44 1.61
C GLN A 44 -3.70 11.24 0.91
N ASP A 45 -4.54 12.26 0.86
CA ASP A 45 -5.85 12.22 0.17
C ASP A 45 -6.80 11.07 0.62
N ASN A 46 -6.74 10.68 1.91
CA ASN A 46 -7.41 9.49 2.50
C ASN A 46 -6.81 8.13 2.11
N ASP A 47 -5.67 8.10 1.43
CA ASP A 47 -4.93 6.88 1.14
C ASP A 47 -3.75 6.73 2.11
N GLY A 48 -3.69 5.57 2.76
CA GLY A 48 -2.54 5.21 3.59
C GLY A 48 -1.44 4.61 2.72
N THR A 49 -0.19 5.01 2.98
CA THR A 49 0.96 4.55 2.17
C THR A 49 1.78 3.48 2.89
N VAL A 50 2.35 2.56 2.11
CA VAL A 50 3.36 1.60 2.57
C VAL A 50 4.63 1.81 1.75
N LEU A 51 5.74 2.05 2.43
CA LEU A 51 7.04 2.37 1.85
C LEU A 51 8.00 1.21 2.07
N ILE A 52 8.71 0.82 1.01
CA ILE A 52 9.74 -0.22 1.06
C ILE A 52 11.02 0.39 0.50
N THR A 53 12.16 0.19 1.19
CA THR A 53 13.46 0.58 0.65
C THR A 53 14.21 -0.65 0.17
N LEU A 54 14.58 -0.68 -1.10
CA LEU A 54 15.30 -1.78 -1.75
C LEU A 54 16.53 -1.24 -2.49
N ARG A 55 17.47 -2.14 -2.84
CA ARG A 55 18.51 -1.79 -3.81
C ARG A 55 17.89 -1.52 -5.18
N SER A 56 18.48 -0.65 -5.98
CA SER A 56 17.86 -0.19 -7.24
C SER A 56 17.52 -1.31 -8.23
N GLY A 57 18.36 -2.35 -8.33
CA GLY A 57 18.08 -3.52 -9.17
C GLY A 57 16.87 -4.32 -8.67
N ASP A 58 16.83 -4.61 -7.37
CA ASP A 58 15.73 -5.32 -6.72
C ASP A 58 14.41 -4.53 -6.80
N ALA A 59 14.48 -3.22 -6.64
CA ALA A 59 13.33 -2.33 -6.77
C ALA A 59 12.74 -2.39 -8.19
N TYR A 60 13.59 -2.42 -9.22
CA TYR A 60 13.14 -2.53 -10.61
C TYR A 60 12.47 -3.88 -10.88
N GLU A 61 13.10 -4.98 -10.47
CA GLU A 61 12.54 -6.32 -10.64
C GLU A 61 11.24 -6.50 -9.84
N PHE A 62 11.18 -6.00 -8.61
CA PHE A 62 9.97 -6.00 -7.79
C PHE A 62 8.84 -5.21 -8.46
N ALA A 63 9.10 -3.99 -8.92
CA ALA A 63 8.10 -3.18 -9.61
C ALA A 63 7.59 -3.85 -10.90
N ARG A 64 8.48 -4.47 -11.67
CA ARG A 64 8.12 -5.24 -12.88
C ARG A 64 7.23 -6.44 -12.53
N TRP A 65 7.61 -7.20 -11.51
CA TRP A 65 6.86 -8.35 -11.03
C TRP A 65 5.46 -7.99 -10.56
N VAL A 66 5.32 -6.90 -9.77
CA VAL A 66 4.01 -6.40 -9.31
C VAL A 66 3.14 -6.05 -10.52
N ARG A 67 3.66 -5.33 -11.52
CA ARG A 67 2.89 -4.93 -12.72
C ARG A 67 2.35 -6.11 -13.53
N MET A 68 3.07 -7.24 -13.55
CA MET A 68 2.61 -8.44 -14.25
C MET A 68 1.49 -9.18 -13.51
N ARG A 69 1.34 -8.94 -12.20
CA ARG A 69 0.40 -9.65 -11.32
C ARG A 69 -0.76 -8.79 -10.85
N ALA A 70 -0.57 -7.48 -10.80
CA ALA A 70 -1.64 -6.56 -10.48
C ALA A 70 -2.73 -6.70 -11.54
N PRO A 71 -4.00 -6.97 -11.15
CA PRO A 71 -5.10 -6.83 -12.10
C PRO A 71 -5.01 -5.43 -12.68
N ARG A 72 -5.10 -5.28 -14.00
CA ARG A 72 -5.23 -3.97 -14.65
C ARG A 72 -6.50 -3.32 -14.09
N LYS A 73 -6.40 -2.64 -12.95
CA LYS A 73 -7.35 -1.60 -12.59
C LYS A 73 -7.10 -0.53 -13.63
N GLU A 74 -7.99 -0.51 -14.61
CA GLU A 74 -8.16 0.57 -15.53
C GLU A 74 -8.08 1.86 -14.72
N THR A 75 -7.02 2.62 -14.92
CA THR A 75 -6.94 3.99 -14.45
C THR A 75 -8.18 4.65 -15.05
N SER A 76 -9.22 4.84 -14.23
CA SER A 76 -10.35 5.66 -14.60
C SER A 76 -9.76 7.03 -14.88
N GLY A 77 -9.49 7.25 -16.17
CA GLY A 77 -9.06 8.52 -16.70
C GLY A 77 -10.19 9.48 -16.40
N ARG A 78 -10.03 10.24 -15.32
CA ARG A 78 -10.80 11.44 -15.06
C ARG A 78 -10.34 12.49 -16.08
N ASN A 79 -10.74 12.30 -17.33
CA ASN A 79 -10.74 13.36 -18.34
C ASN A 79 -11.93 14.25 -18.01
N HIS A 80 -11.70 15.32 -17.25
CA HIS A 80 -12.54 16.51 -17.37
C HIS A 80 -12.03 17.30 -18.57
N GLY A 81 -12.68 17.10 -19.71
CA GLY A 81 -12.67 17.97 -20.87
C GLY A 81 -14.10 18.43 -21.15
#